data_AF-A0AAV1XE76-F1
#
_entry.id   AF-A0AAV1XE76-F1
#
_cell.length_a   1.000
_cell.length_b   1.000
_cell.length_c   1.000
_cell.angle_alpha   90.00
_cell.angle_beta   90.00
_cell.angle_gamma   90.00
#
_symmetry.space_group_name_H-M   'P 1'
#
loop_
_entity.id
_entity.type
_entity.pdbx_description
1 polymer ?
#
loop_
_entity_poly.entity_id
_entity_poly.type
_entity_poly.pdbx_seq_one_letter_code
_entity_poly.pdbx_strand_id
1 'polypeptide(L)'
;MGNGSEDSNGWNRCRGLAVKAILLIGGAFLVKRLSKSTTRWDHATFVSRSLTGEKYSKDQAAKNPDNYFNIRMLTCPAAELVDGSNVLYFEQAFWRSPQKPFRQRFFMVKPCPKELKCDVELSTYAIRDMEEYKNFCDRPKDQRPQPEEVIGDIAEHLTTVELKRCSRGKRCLYEGSTPPGGFPNSWNGATYCTSELAVMKNNEIHMWDRGFDDDGNQIWGPKEGPYEFKPAPTSSFNDIFSPLNLPPPPPTERRIEGSFILQE
;
A
#
# COMPACT_ATOMS: atom_id res chain seq x y z
N MET A 1 14.17 -56.22 -59.50
CA MET A 1 13.95 -54.78 -59.29
C MET A 1 13.26 -54.63 -57.94
N GLY A 2 14.04 -54.24 -56.92
CA GLY A 2 13.60 -54.22 -55.52
C GLY A 2 13.16 -52.82 -55.08
N ASN A 3 12.15 -52.82 -54.21
CA ASN A 3 11.42 -51.71 -53.59
C ASN A 3 12.23 -50.48 -53.19
N GLY A 4 11.64 -49.30 -53.43
CA GLY A 4 12.00 -48.04 -52.78
C GLY A 4 10.73 -47.24 -52.50
N SER A 5 10.05 -47.51 -51.39
CA SER A 5 8.87 -46.76 -50.97
C SER A 5 8.67 -46.77 -49.46
N GLU A 6 9.66 -46.38 -48.68
CA GLU A 6 9.48 -46.07 -47.25
C GLU A 6 10.40 -44.91 -46.91
N ASP A 7 9.83 -43.73 -46.57
CA ASP A 7 10.44 -42.74 -45.65
C ASP A 7 9.64 -41.43 -45.47
N SER A 8 8.44 -41.28 -46.04
CA SER A 8 7.59 -40.08 -45.79
C SER A 8 6.79 -40.16 -44.47
N ASN A 9 6.56 -41.36 -43.94
CA ASN A 9 5.70 -41.58 -42.77
C ASN A 9 6.40 -41.32 -41.42
N GLY A 10 7.73 -41.51 -41.34
CA GLY A 10 8.50 -41.32 -40.12
C GLY A 10 8.61 -39.85 -39.71
N TRP A 11 8.84 -38.96 -40.68
CA TRP A 11 9.00 -37.52 -40.45
C TRP A 11 7.73 -36.85 -39.91
N ASN A 12 6.56 -37.22 -40.44
CA ASN A 12 5.27 -36.71 -39.98
C ASN A 12 4.90 -37.22 -38.58
N ARG A 13 5.24 -38.48 -38.24
CA ARG A 13 5.10 -39.02 -36.88
C ARG A 13 6.01 -38.30 -35.88
N CYS A 14 7.27 -38.06 -36.24
CA CYS A 14 8.22 -37.36 -35.37
C CYS A 14 7.80 -35.90 -35.12
N ARG A 15 7.30 -35.18 -36.13
CA ARG A 15 6.73 -33.84 -35.94
C ARG A 15 5.49 -33.85 -35.05
N GLY A 16 4.59 -34.82 -35.23
CA GLY A 16 3.40 -34.98 -34.40
C GLY A 16 3.73 -35.28 -32.93
N LEU A 17 4.76 -36.08 -32.66
CA LEU A 17 5.25 -36.37 -31.32
C LEU A 17 5.93 -35.14 -30.68
N ALA A 18 6.74 -34.40 -31.43
CA ALA A 18 7.38 -33.18 -30.95
C ALA A 18 6.37 -32.08 -30.55
N VAL A 19 5.32 -31.87 -31.37
CA VAL A 19 4.25 -30.90 -31.05
C VAL A 19 3.48 -31.31 -29.80
N LYS A 20 3.15 -32.60 -29.65
CA LYS A 20 2.50 -33.11 -28.44
C LYS A 20 3.38 -32.93 -27.20
N ALA A 21 4.68 -33.19 -27.29
CA ALA A 21 5.61 -32.97 -26.19
C ALA A 21 5.69 -31.49 -25.79
N ILE A 22 5.76 -30.57 -26.76
CA ILE A 22 5.77 -29.12 -26.49
C ILE A 22 4.46 -28.68 -25.83
N LEU A 23 3.31 -29.16 -26.29
CA LEU A 23 2.01 -28.85 -25.68
C LEU A 23 1.88 -29.41 -24.26
N LEU A 24 2.39 -30.61 -24.00
CA LEU A 24 2.38 -31.21 -22.65
C LEU A 24 3.31 -30.46 -21.71
N ILE A 25 4.52 -30.12 -22.14
CA ILE A 25 5.49 -29.33 -21.35
C ILE A 25 4.94 -27.93 -21.10
N GLY A 26 4.43 -27.26 -22.14
CA GLY A 26 3.80 -25.94 -22.03
C GLY A 26 2.56 -25.95 -21.13
N GLY A 27 1.71 -26.97 -21.26
CA GLY A 27 0.54 -27.20 -20.42
C GLY A 27 0.93 -27.43 -18.95
N ALA A 28 1.94 -28.26 -18.69
CA ALA A 28 2.45 -28.49 -17.34
C ALA A 28 3.05 -27.22 -16.72
N PHE A 29 3.77 -26.42 -17.50
CA PHE A 29 4.32 -25.14 -17.06
C PHE A 29 3.21 -24.12 -16.76
N LEU A 30 2.16 -24.09 -17.58
CA LEU A 30 0.99 -23.24 -17.38
C LEU A 30 0.22 -23.66 -16.12
N VAL A 31 -0.04 -24.96 -15.93
CA VAL A 31 -0.69 -25.50 -14.72
C VAL A 31 0.14 -25.18 -13.49
N LYS A 32 1.46 -25.40 -13.51
CA LYS A 32 2.37 -25.08 -12.39
C LYS A 32 2.37 -23.59 -12.06
N ARG A 33 2.29 -22.72 -13.07
CA ARG A 33 2.20 -21.27 -12.90
C ARG A 33 0.85 -20.86 -12.32
N LEU A 34 -0.23 -21.50 -12.75
CA LEU A 34 -1.60 -21.26 -12.25
C LEU A 34 -1.86 -21.90 -10.87
N SER A 35 -1.08 -22.92 -10.48
CA SER A 35 -1.21 -23.64 -9.21
C SER A 35 -0.25 -23.15 -8.13
N LYS A 36 0.53 -22.09 -8.37
CA LYS A 36 1.46 -21.57 -7.36
C LYS A 36 0.64 -20.97 -6.21
N SER A 37 0.58 -21.69 -5.09
CA SER A 37 -0.10 -21.21 -3.88
C SER A 37 0.59 -19.95 -3.36
N THR A 38 -0.19 -18.92 -3.04
CA THR A 38 0.32 -17.71 -2.39
C THR A 38 0.84 -18.08 -1.01
N THR A 39 2.10 -17.75 -0.73
CA THR A 39 2.72 -17.98 0.59
C THR A 39 2.41 -16.84 1.54
N ARG A 40 2.57 -17.06 2.86
CA ARG A 40 2.48 -15.97 3.85
C ARG A 40 3.52 -14.86 3.63
N TRP A 41 4.67 -15.21 3.04
CA TRP A 41 5.67 -14.23 2.60
C TRP A 41 5.17 -13.34 1.46
N ASP A 42 4.46 -13.92 0.49
CA ASP A 42 3.81 -13.14 -0.58
C ASP A 42 2.74 -12.19 0.00
N HIS A 43 1.99 -12.65 1.01
CA HIS A 43 1.03 -11.83 1.74
C HIS A 43 1.69 -10.67 2.49
N ALA A 44 2.74 -10.93 3.27
CA ALA A 44 3.48 -9.91 4.01
C ALA A 44 4.09 -8.85 3.08
N THR A 45 4.68 -9.31 1.96
CA THR A 45 5.21 -8.44 0.90
C THR A 45 4.11 -7.55 0.31
N PHE A 46 2.93 -8.12 0.02
CA PHE A 46 1.80 -7.36 -0.52
C PHE A 46 1.31 -6.29 0.47
N VAL A 47 1.16 -6.64 1.74
CA VAL A 47 0.72 -5.69 2.79
C VAL A 47 1.75 -4.57 2.94
N SER A 48 3.04 -4.89 3.05
CA SER A 48 4.14 -3.93 3.14
C SER A 48 4.12 -2.91 1.97
N ARG A 49 3.94 -3.41 0.74
CA ARG A 49 3.85 -2.55 -0.46
C ARG A 49 2.60 -1.68 -0.47
N SER A 50 1.47 -2.18 0.02
CA SER A 50 0.21 -1.42 0.09
C SER A 50 0.30 -0.27 1.09
N LEU A 51 1.01 -0.47 2.21
CA LEU A 51 1.21 0.54 3.25
C LEU A 51 2.14 1.68 2.79
N THR A 52 3.13 1.35 1.96
CA THR A 52 4.14 2.30 1.43
C THR A 52 3.51 3.40 0.55
N GLY A 53 4.12 4.58 0.58
CA GLY A 53 3.74 5.75 -0.23
C GLY A 53 2.87 6.74 0.54
N GLU A 54 2.74 7.92 -0.04
CA GLU A 54 2.00 9.05 0.53
C GLU A 54 0.48 8.88 0.34
N LYS A 55 -0.28 9.07 1.41
CA LYS A 55 -1.74 8.95 1.45
C LYS A 55 -2.34 10.05 2.32
N TYR A 56 -3.61 10.35 2.08
CA TYR A 56 -4.34 11.41 2.77
C TYR A 56 -5.74 10.95 3.16
N SER A 57 -6.23 11.42 4.31
CA SER A 57 -7.64 11.31 4.72
C SER A 57 -8.51 12.47 4.21
N LYS A 58 -8.07 13.14 3.14
CA LYS A 58 -8.69 14.35 2.58
C LYS A 58 -10.18 14.18 2.27
N ASP A 59 -10.54 13.12 1.55
CA ASP A 59 -11.93 12.86 1.15
C ASP A 59 -12.84 12.64 2.37
N GLN A 60 -12.35 11.92 3.37
CA GLN A 60 -13.09 11.62 4.60
C GLN A 60 -13.31 12.90 5.41
N ALA A 61 -12.24 13.68 5.61
CA ALA A 61 -12.30 14.95 6.33
C ALA A 61 -13.21 15.97 5.63
N ALA A 62 -13.23 15.99 4.30
CA ALA A 62 -14.14 16.87 3.55
C ALA A 62 -15.63 16.48 3.73
N LYS A 63 -15.92 15.17 3.88
CA LYS A 63 -17.28 14.66 4.07
C LYS A 63 -17.77 14.77 5.51
N ASN A 64 -16.87 14.63 6.49
CA ASN A 64 -17.20 14.67 7.91
C ASN A 64 -16.12 15.47 8.69
N PRO A 65 -16.11 16.80 8.52
CA PRO A 65 -15.06 17.67 9.08
C PRO A 65 -15.11 17.78 10.60
N ASP A 66 -16.25 17.50 11.23
CA ASP A 66 -16.40 17.58 12.70
C ASP A 66 -15.69 16.42 13.41
N ASN A 67 -15.48 15.30 12.72
CA ASN A 67 -14.93 14.08 13.31
C ASN A 67 -13.55 13.68 12.76
N TYR A 68 -13.20 14.17 11.56
CA TYR A 68 -11.97 13.77 10.89
C TYR A 68 -11.18 14.97 10.36
N PHE A 69 -9.89 14.99 10.67
CA PHE A 69 -8.95 15.94 10.09
C PHE A 69 -8.35 15.38 8.79
N ASN A 70 -7.95 16.28 7.88
CA ASN A 70 -7.12 15.87 6.74
C ASN A 70 -5.68 15.64 7.23
N ILE A 71 -5.30 14.37 7.31
CA ILE A 71 -4.00 13.89 7.81
C ILE A 71 -3.24 13.29 6.63
N ARG A 72 -1.95 13.64 6.54
CA ARG A 72 -0.98 12.98 5.67
C ARG A 72 -0.45 11.75 6.40
N MET A 73 -0.45 10.62 5.71
CA MET A 73 0.25 9.39 6.08
C MET A 73 1.38 9.18 5.07
N LEU A 74 2.62 9.06 5.55
CA LEU A 74 3.76 8.73 4.70
C LEU A 74 4.50 7.53 5.27
N THR A 75 4.72 6.53 4.42
CA THR A 75 5.38 5.28 4.79
C THR A 75 6.40 4.90 3.73
N CYS A 76 7.57 4.40 4.10
CA CYS A 76 8.55 3.86 3.17
C CYS A 76 9.44 2.79 3.80
N PRO A 77 10.09 1.92 2.99
CA PRO A 77 11.05 0.95 3.51
C PRO A 77 12.24 1.65 4.20
N ALA A 78 12.58 1.12 5.38
CA ALA A 78 13.68 1.60 6.22
C ALA A 78 14.77 0.54 6.39
N ALA A 79 14.41 -0.72 6.65
CA ALA A 79 15.35 -1.84 6.77
C ALA A 79 14.69 -3.19 6.42
N GLU A 80 15.51 -4.24 6.31
CA GLU A 80 15.08 -5.63 6.21
C GLU A 80 15.85 -6.43 7.26
N LEU A 81 15.13 -7.22 8.07
CA LEU A 81 15.75 -8.08 9.09
C LEU A 81 16.30 -9.36 8.45
N VAL A 82 17.20 -10.04 9.18
CA VAL A 82 17.82 -11.29 8.74
C VAL A 82 16.80 -12.40 8.44
N ASP A 83 15.66 -12.40 9.13
CA ASP A 83 14.58 -13.37 8.90
C ASP A 83 13.70 -13.03 7.69
N GLY A 84 13.96 -11.91 6.99
CA GLY A 84 13.20 -11.39 5.85
C GLY A 84 12.09 -10.42 6.23
N SER A 85 11.89 -10.12 7.51
CA SER A 85 10.88 -9.16 7.96
C SER A 85 11.17 -7.76 7.42
N ASN A 86 10.14 -7.09 6.91
CA ASN A 86 10.28 -5.74 6.37
C ASN A 86 10.06 -4.72 7.50
N VAL A 87 10.99 -3.77 7.66
CA VAL A 87 10.83 -2.63 8.56
C VAL A 87 10.51 -1.40 7.71
N LEU A 88 9.33 -0.83 7.94
CA LEU A 88 8.88 0.41 7.31
C LEU A 88 8.97 1.54 8.33
N TYR A 89 9.47 2.69 7.90
CA TYR A 89 9.23 3.93 8.61
C TYR A 89 7.82 4.43 8.26
N PHE A 90 7.09 4.90 9.26
CA PHE A 90 5.74 5.44 9.15
C PHE A 90 5.65 6.77 9.91
N GLU A 91 5.02 7.78 9.29
CA GLU A 91 4.68 9.04 9.94
C GLU A 91 3.26 9.52 9.60
N GLN A 92 2.69 10.29 10.54
CA GLN A 92 1.49 11.08 10.31
C GLN A 92 1.70 12.53 10.69
N ALA A 93 1.18 13.41 9.84
CA ALA A 93 1.23 14.86 10.03
C ALA A 93 -0.09 15.50 9.59
N PHE A 94 -0.42 16.67 10.15
CA PHE A 94 -1.50 17.47 9.58
C PHE A 94 -1.12 17.94 8.18
N TRP A 95 -2.06 17.92 7.24
CA TRP A 95 -1.77 18.25 5.83
C TRP A 95 -1.18 19.66 5.62
N ARG A 96 -1.48 20.62 6.52
CA ARG A 96 -0.97 22.01 6.46
C ARG A 96 0.44 22.15 7.03
N SER A 97 0.93 21.15 7.77
CA SER A 97 2.24 21.16 8.40
C SER A 97 2.89 19.77 8.26
N PRO A 98 3.09 19.27 7.04
CA PRO A 98 3.62 17.92 6.79
C PRO A 98 5.01 17.73 7.42
N GLN A 99 5.81 18.79 7.51
CA GLN A 99 7.15 18.80 8.10
C GLN A 99 7.19 18.66 9.63
N LYS A 100 6.02 18.61 10.29
CA LYS A 100 5.88 18.45 11.75
C LYS A 100 5.00 17.22 12.05
N PRO A 101 5.51 16.00 11.83
CA PRO A 101 4.75 14.79 12.14
C PRO A 101 4.46 14.71 13.64
N PHE A 102 3.20 14.45 13.99
CA PHE A 102 2.77 14.27 15.38
C PHE A 102 2.87 12.80 15.83
N ARG A 103 3.07 11.87 14.88
CA ARG A 103 3.27 10.45 15.15
C ARG A 103 4.30 9.90 14.17
N GLN A 104 5.29 9.17 14.69
CA GLN A 104 6.28 8.45 13.91
C GLN A 104 6.49 7.06 14.53
N ARG A 105 6.55 6.00 13.73
CA ARG A 105 6.68 4.61 14.18
C ARG A 105 7.53 3.80 13.21
N PHE A 106 8.11 2.71 13.69
CA PHE A 106 8.50 1.61 12.82
C PHE A 106 7.38 0.58 12.74
N PHE A 107 7.04 0.17 11.53
CA PHE A 107 6.17 -0.98 11.27
C PHE A 107 7.03 -2.16 10.86
N MET A 108 6.98 -3.25 11.60
CA MET A 108 7.57 -4.51 11.21
C MET A 108 6.49 -5.41 10.61
N VAL A 109 6.65 -5.78 9.34
CA VAL A 109 5.70 -6.61 8.59
C VAL A 109 6.36 -7.95 8.28
N LYS A 110 5.78 -9.03 8.78
CA LYS A 110 6.30 -10.39 8.63
C LYS A 110 5.17 -11.41 8.47
N PRO A 111 5.43 -12.61 7.92
CA PRO A 111 4.42 -13.65 7.86
C PRO A 111 3.96 -14.02 9.27
N CYS A 112 2.65 -14.23 9.43
CA CYS A 112 2.11 -14.71 10.69
C CYS A 112 2.69 -16.09 11.03
N PRO A 113 3.04 -16.37 12.31
CA PRO A 113 3.48 -17.69 12.78
C PRO A 113 2.47 -18.80 12.48
N LYS A 114 2.93 -20.05 12.29
CA LYS A 114 2.07 -21.17 11.86
C LYS A 114 1.00 -21.55 12.89
N GLU A 115 1.28 -21.26 14.15
CA GLU A 115 0.45 -21.53 15.32
C GLU A 115 -0.76 -20.58 15.37
N LEU A 116 -0.60 -19.38 14.80
CA LEU A 116 -1.64 -18.37 14.72
C LEU A 116 -2.44 -18.51 13.43
N LYS A 117 -3.75 -18.28 13.55
CA LYS A 117 -4.70 -18.35 12.43
C LYS A 117 -4.72 -17.05 11.62
N CYS A 118 -3.57 -16.44 11.31
CA CYS A 118 -3.47 -15.24 10.47
C CYS A 118 -2.55 -15.44 9.25
N ASP A 119 -2.50 -14.45 8.36
CA ASP A 119 -1.64 -14.46 7.18
C ASP A 119 -0.39 -13.58 7.38
N VAL A 120 -0.57 -12.39 7.98
CA VAL A 120 0.48 -11.39 8.18
C VAL A 120 0.41 -10.86 9.61
N GLU A 121 1.56 -10.66 10.23
CA GLU A 121 1.72 -9.93 11.49
C GLU A 121 2.28 -8.55 11.17
N LEU A 122 1.61 -7.51 11.64
CA LEU A 122 2.14 -6.15 11.61
C LEU A 122 2.33 -5.65 13.03
N SER A 123 3.57 -5.48 13.44
CA SER A 123 3.92 -4.92 14.75
C SER A 123 4.36 -3.47 14.60
N THR A 124 3.96 -2.62 15.55
CA THR A 124 4.38 -1.23 15.61
C THR A 124 5.33 -1.01 16.77
N TYR A 125 6.36 -0.19 16.56
CA TYR A 125 7.39 0.12 17.54
C TYR A 125 7.59 1.62 17.67
N ALA A 126 7.93 2.04 18.88
CA ALA A 126 8.47 3.37 19.14
C ALA A 126 9.86 3.51 18.49
N ILE A 127 10.25 4.76 18.23
CA ILE A 127 11.56 5.12 17.69
C ILE A 127 12.32 5.80 18.82
N ARG A 128 13.56 5.38 19.08
CA ARG A 128 14.37 5.92 20.18
C ARG A 128 14.66 7.41 20.00
N ASP A 129 15.12 7.82 18.82
CA ASP A 129 15.39 9.21 18.48
C ASP A 129 14.41 9.70 17.39
N MET A 130 13.22 10.13 17.79
CA MET A 130 12.19 10.56 16.83
C MET A 130 12.58 11.81 16.02
N GLU A 131 13.50 12.66 16.49
CA GLU A 131 13.85 13.88 15.74
C GLU A 131 14.78 13.54 14.56
N GLU A 132 15.71 12.60 14.74
CA GLU A 132 16.58 12.12 13.66
C GLU A 132 15.79 11.46 12.51
N TYR A 133 14.63 10.86 12.79
CA TYR A 133 13.81 10.19 11.78
C TYR A 133 12.74 11.07 11.13
N LYS A 134 12.63 12.34 11.52
CA LYS A 134 11.60 13.24 10.98
C LYS A 134 11.68 13.35 9.45
N ASN A 135 10.55 13.20 8.75
CA ASN A 135 10.49 13.23 7.28
C ASN A 135 11.45 12.23 6.60
N PHE A 136 11.72 11.09 7.24
CA PHE A 136 12.69 10.07 6.77
C PHE A 136 12.48 9.64 5.32
N CYS A 137 11.22 9.56 4.86
CA CYS A 137 10.89 9.16 3.51
C CYS A 137 11.11 10.24 2.45
N ASP A 138 11.14 11.51 2.86
CA ASP A 138 11.39 12.65 1.96
C ASP A 138 12.90 12.90 1.78
N ARG A 139 13.75 12.33 2.66
CA ARG A 139 15.21 12.43 2.58
C ARG A 139 15.83 11.41 1.60
N PRO A 140 16.93 11.77 0.90
CA PRO A 140 17.76 10.82 0.17
C PRO A 140 18.26 9.68 1.07
N LYS A 141 18.44 8.47 0.50
CA LYS A 141 18.82 7.26 1.27
C LYS A 141 20.18 7.37 1.96
N ASP A 142 21.08 8.16 1.40
CA ASP A 142 22.43 8.45 1.90
C ASP A 142 22.45 9.55 2.98
N GLN A 143 21.33 10.26 3.18
CA GLN A 143 21.19 11.39 4.11
C GLN A 143 20.22 11.09 5.27
N ARG A 144 19.91 9.82 5.47
CA ARG A 144 19.04 9.34 6.54
C ARG A 144 19.68 8.12 7.22
N PRO A 145 19.25 7.76 8.45
CA PRO A 145 19.77 6.59 9.15
C PRO A 145 19.78 5.34 8.29
N GLN A 146 20.90 4.61 8.32
CA GLN A 146 21.10 3.39 7.54
C GLN A 146 20.35 2.21 8.18
N PRO A 147 20.13 1.09 7.45
CA PRO A 147 19.36 -0.04 7.95
C PRO A 147 19.84 -0.58 9.31
N GLU A 148 21.14 -0.60 9.57
CA GLU A 148 21.72 -1.05 10.84
C GLU A 148 21.34 -0.12 12.00
N GLU A 149 21.36 1.20 11.76
CA GLU A 149 20.93 2.22 12.73
C GLU A 149 19.42 2.13 12.97
N VAL A 150 18.62 2.01 11.90
CA VAL A 150 17.17 1.78 11.96
C VAL A 150 16.84 0.61 12.88
N ILE A 151 17.54 -0.52 12.71
CA ILE A 151 17.32 -1.72 13.54
C ILE A 151 17.73 -1.48 14.99
N GLY A 152 18.85 -0.78 15.23
CA GLY A 152 19.32 -0.41 16.57
C GLY A 152 18.39 0.55 17.31
N ASP A 153 17.66 1.39 16.58
CA ASP A 153 16.74 2.39 17.10
C ASP A 153 15.29 1.93 17.28
N ILE A 154 14.98 0.67 16.90
CA ILE A 154 13.72 0.04 17.27
C ILE A 154 13.65 -0.01 18.80
N ALA A 155 12.69 0.71 19.36
CA ALA A 155 12.51 0.83 20.80
C ALA A 155 11.35 -0.07 21.28
N GLU A 156 10.50 0.46 22.16
CA GLU A 156 9.37 -0.25 22.75
C GLU A 156 8.41 -0.80 21.68
N HIS A 157 8.01 -2.07 21.83
CA HIS A 157 6.89 -2.65 21.09
C HIS A 157 5.58 -2.05 21.57
N LEU A 158 4.75 -1.55 20.66
CA LEU A 158 3.50 -0.86 20.99
C LEU A 158 2.28 -1.72 20.72
N THR A 159 2.15 -2.26 19.51
CA THR A 159 1.01 -3.09 19.13
C THR A 159 1.40 -4.16 18.13
N THR A 160 0.62 -5.24 18.08
CA THR A 160 0.65 -6.21 16.97
C THR A 160 -0.76 -6.43 16.44
N VAL A 161 -0.93 -6.23 15.14
CA VAL A 161 -2.17 -6.52 14.41
C VAL A 161 -2.01 -7.80 13.61
N GLU A 162 -2.95 -8.72 13.81
CA GLU A 162 -3.01 -10.00 13.12
C GLU A 162 -3.91 -9.88 11.88
N LEU A 163 -3.31 -9.71 10.71
CA LEU A 163 -4.03 -9.53 9.45
C LEU A 163 -4.37 -10.87 8.80
N LYS A 164 -5.62 -10.97 8.34
CA LYS A 164 -6.12 -12.07 7.52
C LYS A 164 -6.54 -11.53 6.17
N ARG A 165 -6.34 -12.34 5.13
CA ARG A 165 -6.89 -12.06 3.81
C ARG A 165 -8.42 -12.09 3.89
N CYS A 166 -9.04 -11.04 3.38
CA CYS A 166 -10.50 -10.97 3.31
C CYS A 166 -11.05 -12.01 2.35
N SER A 167 -12.20 -12.59 2.69
CA SER A 167 -12.93 -13.52 1.81
C SER A 167 -13.37 -12.83 0.51
N ARG A 168 -13.53 -13.61 -0.57
CA ARG A 168 -13.99 -13.08 -1.87
C ARG A 168 -15.35 -12.39 -1.68
N GLY A 169 -15.50 -11.21 -2.29
CA GLY A 169 -16.71 -10.40 -2.19
C GLY A 169 -16.65 -9.29 -1.13
N LYS A 170 -15.75 -9.37 -0.15
CA LYS A 170 -15.47 -8.23 0.75
C LYS A 170 -14.77 -7.09 0.01
N ARG A 171 -14.94 -5.85 0.51
CA ARG A 171 -14.28 -4.65 -0.03
C ARG A 171 -12.79 -4.62 0.26
N CYS A 172 -12.38 -5.09 1.43
CA CYS A 172 -10.98 -5.20 1.86
C CYS A 172 -10.24 -6.33 1.15
N LEU A 173 -8.92 -6.22 1.11
CA LEU A 173 -7.99 -7.27 0.72
C LEU A 173 -7.44 -7.99 1.95
N TYR A 174 -7.12 -7.24 3.00
CA TYR A 174 -6.74 -7.75 4.31
C TYR A 174 -7.43 -6.92 5.38
N GLU A 175 -7.75 -7.56 6.50
CA GLU A 175 -8.29 -6.91 7.69
C GLU A 175 -7.76 -7.62 8.94
N GLY A 176 -7.63 -6.88 10.03
CA GLY A 176 -7.19 -7.44 11.30
C GLY A 176 -7.24 -6.40 12.41
N SER A 177 -7.08 -6.89 13.62
CA SER A 177 -7.03 -6.06 14.83
C SER A 177 -5.93 -6.57 15.75
N THR A 178 -5.64 -5.79 16.78
CA THR A 178 -4.97 -6.30 17.98
C THR A 178 -5.82 -7.40 18.62
N PRO A 179 -5.20 -8.36 19.34
CA PRO A 179 -5.93 -9.35 20.13
C PRO A 179 -6.87 -8.70 21.16
N PRO A 180 -7.86 -9.45 21.69
CA PRO A 180 -8.70 -8.98 22.80
C PRO A 180 -7.85 -8.48 23.98
N GLY A 181 -8.21 -7.34 24.55
CA GLY A 181 -7.44 -6.68 25.61
C GLY A 181 -6.35 -5.71 25.11
N GLY A 182 -6.02 -5.73 23.82
CA GLY A 182 -5.08 -4.78 23.23
C GLY A 182 -3.66 -4.91 23.76
N PHE A 183 -2.95 -3.78 23.84
CA PHE A 183 -1.60 -3.68 24.37
C PHE A 183 -1.49 -2.54 25.38
N PRO A 184 -0.59 -2.62 26.39
CA PRO A 184 -0.40 -1.56 27.36
C PRO A 184 -0.11 -0.20 26.69
N ASN A 185 -0.73 0.86 27.20
CA ASN A 185 -0.49 2.22 26.74
C ASN A 185 -0.75 3.19 27.88
N SER A 186 0.18 4.10 28.17
CA SER A 186 0.07 5.05 29.28
C SER A 186 -0.17 6.50 28.82
N TRP A 187 -0.57 6.72 27.56
CA TRP A 187 -0.70 8.07 27.01
C TRP A 187 -2.00 8.73 27.47
N ASN A 188 -1.90 9.96 27.97
CA ASN A 188 -3.04 10.80 28.37
C ASN A 188 -4.01 10.13 29.37
N GLY A 189 -3.52 9.18 30.18
CA GLY A 189 -4.35 8.45 31.15
C GLY A 189 -5.02 7.18 30.61
N ALA A 190 -4.71 6.76 29.37
CA ALA A 190 -5.00 5.40 28.93
C ALA A 190 -4.18 4.38 29.74
N THR A 191 -4.64 3.14 29.75
CA THR A 191 -3.94 1.97 30.31
C THR A 191 -3.71 0.89 29.25
N TYR A 192 -4.56 0.83 28.22
CA TYR A 192 -4.35 -0.01 27.04
C TYR A 192 -4.75 0.70 25.75
N CYS A 193 -4.30 0.15 24.63
CA CYS A 193 -4.67 0.61 23.31
C CYS A 193 -5.03 -0.56 22.39
N THR A 194 -5.89 -0.27 21.41
CA THR A 194 -6.25 -1.19 20.34
C THR A 194 -5.90 -0.55 18.99
N SER A 195 -5.63 -1.41 18.02
CA SER A 195 -5.38 -1.00 16.65
C SER A 195 -6.13 -1.93 15.70
N GLU A 196 -6.82 -1.36 14.73
CA GLU A 196 -7.45 -2.08 13.63
C GLU A 196 -6.89 -1.55 12.31
N LEU A 197 -6.63 -2.46 11.38
CA LEU A 197 -6.08 -2.14 10.08
C LEU A 197 -6.81 -2.93 9.00
N ALA A 198 -7.26 -2.23 7.97
CA ALA A 198 -7.72 -2.85 6.74
C ALA A 198 -6.93 -2.31 5.54
N VAL A 199 -6.40 -3.23 4.74
CA VAL A 199 -5.79 -2.93 3.45
C VAL A 199 -6.87 -3.09 2.40
N MET A 200 -7.24 -1.99 1.76
CA MET A 200 -8.27 -1.94 0.73
C MET A 200 -7.65 -2.11 -0.66
N LYS A 201 -8.51 -2.16 -1.68
CA LYS A 201 -8.05 -2.07 -3.08
C LYS A 201 -7.42 -0.70 -3.35
N ASN A 202 -6.65 -0.60 -4.42
CA ASN A 202 -6.06 0.66 -4.89
C ASN A 202 -5.15 1.35 -3.84
N ASN A 203 -4.49 0.57 -2.99
CA ASN A 203 -3.60 1.04 -1.92
C ASN A 203 -4.27 2.00 -0.91
N GLU A 204 -5.59 1.94 -0.76
CA GLU A 204 -6.29 2.61 0.33
C GLU A 204 -6.11 1.84 1.64
N ILE A 205 -5.89 2.56 2.74
CA ILE A 205 -5.60 2.01 4.06
C ILE A 205 -6.60 2.58 5.06
N HIS A 206 -7.30 1.72 5.78
CA HIS A 206 -8.16 2.12 6.89
C HIS A 206 -7.44 1.77 8.18
N MET A 207 -7.24 2.74 9.07
CA MET A 207 -6.50 2.54 10.31
C MET A 207 -7.25 3.16 11.49
N TRP A 208 -7.42 2.39 12.57
CA TRP A 208 -8.15 2.80 13.76
C TRP A 208 -7.34 2.51 15.02
N ASP A 209 -6.57 3.49 15.47
CA ASP A 209 -5.83 3.40 16.74
C ASP A 209 -6.60 4.13 17.83
N ARG A 210 -6.83 3.45 18.96
CA ARG A 210 -7.59 3.97 20.10
C ARG A 210 -6.91 3.61 21.40
N GLY A 211 -7.00 4.48 22.40
CA GLY A 211 -6.57 4.20 23.76
C GLY A 211 -7.72 4.30 24.74
N PHE A 212 -7.67 3.47 25.78
CA PHE A 212 -8.73 3.30 26.76
C PHE A 212 -8.14 3.26 28.17
N ASP A 213 -8.91 3.69 29.17
CA ASP A 213 -8.58 3.52 30.59
C ASP A 213 -9.02 2.14 31.11
N ASP A 214 -8.75 1.86 32.39
CA ASP A 214 -9.09 0.57 33.03
C ASP A 214 -10.60 0.30 33.10
N ASP A 215 -11.42 1.36 33.06
CA ASP A 215 -12.88 1.27 33.05
C ASP A 215 -13.44 1.03 31.63
N GLY A 216 -12.58 1.05 30.61
CA GLY A 216 -12.95 0.85 29.21
C GLY A 216 -13.45 2.11 28.49
N ASN A 217 -13.28 3.30 29.07
CA ASN A 217 -13.62 4.55 28.41
C ASN A 217 -12.52 4.91 27.40
N GLN A 218 -12.93 5.34 26.20
CA GLN A 218 -11.98 5.78 25.19
C GLN A 218 -11.37 7.15 25.56
N ILE A 219 -10.05 7.17 25.75
CA ILE A 219 -9.26 8.34 26.13
C ILE A 219 -8.75 9.10 24.91
N TRP A 220 -8.29 8.39 23.87
CA TRP A 220 -7.75 9.01 22.66
C TRP A 220 -8.08 8.22 21.39
N GLY A 221 -7.85 8.86 20.24
CA GLY A 221 -8.16 8.31 18.92
C GLY A 221 -9.56 8.70 18.41
N PRO A 222 -9.88 8.44 17.14
CA PRO A 222 -11.17 8.79 16.58
C PRO A 222 -12.28 7.90 17.16
N LYS A 223 -13.47 8.47 17.40
CA LYS A 223 -14.62 7.78 18.00
C LYS A 223 -15.55 7.14 16.97
N GLU A 224 -15.75 7.81 15.83
CA GLU A 224 -16.73 7.42 14.82
C GLU A 224 -16.29 6.26 13.90
N GLY A 225 -14.98 5.94 13.87
CA GLY A 225 -14.46 4.90 12.98
C GLY A 225 -13.01 5.14 12.55
N PRO A 226 -12.46 4.27 11.68
CA PRO A 226 -11.10 4.37 11.17
C PRO A 226 -10.86 5.66 10.38
N TYR A 227 -9.61 6.12 10.35
CA TYR A 227 -9.17 7.05 9.31
C TYR A 227 -9.02 6.31 7.98
N GLU A 228 -9.54 6.91 6.90
CA GLU A 228 -9.48 6.37 5.54
C GLU A 228 -8.41 7.09 4.72
N PHE A 229 -7.23 6.48 4.59
CA PHE A 229 -6.10 7.03 3.86
C PHE A 229 -6.08 6.53 2.42
N LYS A 230 -6.26 7.45 1.46
CA LYS A 230 -6.15 7.15 0.03
C LYS A 230 -4.86 7.72 -0.53
N PRO A 231 -4.21 7.05 -1.51
CA PRO A 231 -3.08 7.63 -2.21
C PRO A 231 -3.43 9.02 -2.74
N ALA A 232 -2.47 9.94 -2.70
CA ALA A 232 -2.62 11.18 -3.44
C ALA A 232 -2.94 10.83 -4.90
N PRO A 233 -3.88 11.54 -5.55
CA PRO A 233 -4.07 11.36 -6.98
C PRO A 233 -2.70 11.59 -7.63
N THR A 234 -2.18 10.57 -8.31
CA THR A 234 -1.03 10.78 -9.20
C THR A 234 -1.45 11.91 -10.12
N SER A 235 -0.78 13.06 -10.04
CA SER A 235 -0.94 14.09 -11.06
C SER A 235 -0.69 13.39 -12.38
N SER A 236 -1.75 13.16 -13.15
CA SER A 236 -1.68 12.49 -14.43
C SER A 236 -0.81 13.35 -15.33
N PHE A 237 0.50 13.08 -15.38
CA PHE A 237 1.40 13.58 -16.41
C PHE A 237 1.06 13.02 -17.81
N ASN A 238 -0.12 12.41 -17.97
CA ASN A 238 -0.63 11.81 -19.21
C ASN A 238 -1.79 12.58 -19.86
N ASP A 239 -2.21 13.74 -19.33
CA ASP A 239 -3.23 14.58 -20.00
C ASP A 239 -2.66 15.46 -21.14
N ILE A 240 -1.40 15.28 -21.55
CA ILE A 240 -0.81 15.98 -22.72
C ILE A 240 -1.00 15.20 -24.02
N PHE A 241 -1.44 13.93 -23.99
CA PHE A 241 -1.70 13.14 -25.20
C PHE A 241 -3.05 12.41 -25.17
N SER A 242 -4.14 13.17 -25.01
CA SER A 242 -5.47 12.73 -25.45
C SER A 242 -5.77 13.36 -26.82
N PRO A 243 -5.94 12.60 -27.92
CA PRO A 243 -6.23 13.15 -29.25
C PRO A 243 -7.71 13.54 -29.44
N LEU A 244 -8.46 13.72 -28.35
CA LEU A 244 -9.89 13.99 -28.38
C LEU A 244 -10.19 15.29 -27.65
N ASN A 245 -9.76 16.41 -28.23
CA ASN A 245 -10.39 17.72 -28.07
C ASN A 245 -9.80 18.68 -29.11
N LEU A 246 -10.23 18.53 -30.37
CA LEU A 246 -10.07 19.61 -31.33
C LEU A 246 -11.21 20.62 -31.10
N PRO A 247 -10.92 21.91 -30.82
CA PRO A 247 -11.97 22.92 -30.81
C PRO A 247 -12.54 23.08 -32.24
N PRO A 248 -13.84 23.38 -32.39
CA PRO A 248 -14.44 23.58 -33.70
C PRO A 248 -13.81 24.80 -34.41
N PRO A 249 -13.66 24.76 -35.74
CA PRO A 249 -13.08 25.88 -36.48
C PRO A 249 -13.99 27.12 -36.39
N PRO A 250 -13.41 28.34 -36.39
CA PRO A 250 -14.20 29.56 -36.33
C PRO A 250 -15.01 29.74 -37.62
N PRO A 251 -16.20 30.36 -37.55
CA PRO A 251 -17.03 30.62 -38.72
C PRO A 251 -16.37 31.64 -39.64
N THR A 252 -16.38 31.36 -40.93
CA THR A 252 -15.88 32.23 -42.00
C THR A 252 -16.72 33.50 -42.16
N GLU A 253 -16.02 34.55 -42.56
CA GLU A 253 -16.37 35.97 -42.57
C GLU A 253 -17.75 36.34 -43.15
N ARG A 254 -18.38 37.35 -42.52
CA ARG A 254 -19.09 38.38 -43.27
C ARG A 254 -18.48 39.76 -42.97
N ARG A 255 -17.77 40.23 -43.99
CA ARG A 255 -17.28 41.58 -44.26
C ARG A 255 -18.40 42.62 -44.28
N ILE A 256 -18.27 43.72 -43.50
CA ILE A 256 -18.70 45.12 -43.79
C ILE A 256 -17.85 46.01 -42.83
N GLU A 257 -16.77 46.67 -43.24
CA GLU A 257 -16.69 48.02 -43.84
C GLU A 257 -17.13 49.15 -42.88
N GLY A 258 -16.19 49.95 -42.38
CA GLY A 258 -16.50 51.04 -41.46
C GLY A 258 -15.28 51.65 -40.76
N SER A 259 -14.72 52.67 -41.40
CA SER A 259 -13.56 53.51 -41.08
C SER A 259 -13.56 54.30 -39.74
N PHE A 260 -12.34 54.76 -39.35
CA PHE A 260 -12.00 56.00 -38.59
C PHE A 260 -12.33 56.00 -37.07
N ILE A 261 -11.54 56.50 -36.09
CA ILE A 261 -10.45 57.49 -35.96
C ILE A 261 -9.55 57.11 -34.75
N LEU A 262 -8.25 57.41 -34.86
CA LEU A 262 -7.29 57.55 -33.73
C LEU A 262 -7.49 58.88 -33.02
N GLN A 263 -7.68 58.89 -31.70
CA GLN A 263 -7.27 60.04 -30.89
C GLN A 263 -6.95 59.66 -29.45
N GLU A 264 -5.69 59.94 -29.10
CA GLU A 264 -5.01 60.11 -27.80
C GLU A 264 -5.37 59.24 -26.58
#